data_AF-A1ALL2-F1
#
_entry.id   AF-A1ALL2-F1
#
_cell.length_a   1.000
_cell.length_b   1.000
_cell.length_c   1.000
_cell.angle_alpha   90.00
_cell.angle_beta   90.00
_cell.angle_gamma   90.00
#
_symmetry.space_group_name_H-M   'P 1'
#
loop_
_entity.id
_entity.type
_entity.pdbx_description
1 polymer ?
#
loop_
_entity_poly.entity_id
_entity_poly.type
_entity_poly.pdbx_seq_one_letter_code
_entity_poly.pdbx_strand_id
1 'polypeptide(L)'
;MIELNLAFIIQILNFCVLVIILNLFLYKPIRRVMADRRQVIESARSTADSVDQEVRDKMALYEGRLQEAKAEATLRRTEAIRQAQAEETALLDTARSEAAASLAGIRDNVARESAQARMLLEQHALALSDDICEKILGRSL
;
A
#
# COMPACT_ATOMS: atom_id res chain seq x y z
N MET A 1 -51.46 35.82 -78.74
CA MET A 1 -51.41 36.85 -77.68
C MET A 1 -51.59 36.13 -76.36
N ILE A 2 -50.72 36.34 -75.37
CA ILE A 2 -50.90 35.74 -74.05
C ILE A 2 -52.05 36.53 -73.41
N GLU A 3 -53.28 36.05 -73.59
CA GLU A 3 -54.40 36.60 -72.85
C GLU A 3 -54.26 36.13 -71.41
N LEU A 4 -53.89 37.06 -70.52
CA LEU A 4 -54.02 36.87 -69.07
C LEU A 4 -55.51 36.79 -68.73
N ASN A 5 -56.10 35.64 -69.02
CA ASN A 5 -57.47 35.33 -68.68
C ASN A 5 -57.58 34.93 -67.20
N LEU A 6 -58.75 35.14 -66.60
CA LEU A 6 -59.05 34.80 -65.21
C LEU A 6 -58.66 33.35 -64.85
N ALA A 7 -58.73 32.43 -65.83
CA ALA A 7 -58.28 31.05 -65.70
C ALA A 7 -56.79 30.90 -65.33
N PHE A 8 -55.92 31.77 -65.84
CA PHE A 8 -54.49 31.76 -65.50
C PHE A 8 -54.25 32.16 -64.04
N ILE A 9 -55.00 33.15 -63.54
CA ILE A 9 -54.95 33.56 -62.13
C ILE A 9 -55.46 32.43 -61.22
N ILE A 10 -56.56 31.77 -61.62
CA ILE A 10 -57.11 30.62 -60.88
C ILE A 10 -56.11 29.44 -60.87
N GLN A 11 -55.40 29.18 -61.97
CA GLN A 11 -54.38 28.14 -62.06
C GLN A 11 -53.19 28.41 -61.13
N ILE A 12 -52.71 29.66 -61.07
CA ILE A 12 -51.66 30.08 -60.13
C ILE A 12 -52.13 29.87 -58.69
N LEU A 13 -53.36 30.28 -58.37
CA LEU A 13 -53.93 30.09 -57.04
C LEU A 13 -53.99 28.60 -56.67
N ASN A 14 -54.44 27.74 -57.60
CA ASN A 14 -54.48 26.29 -57.40
C ASN A 14 -53.07 25.71 -57.14
N PHE A 15 -52.08 26.12 -57.93
CA PHE A 15 -50.69 25.72 -57.73
C PHE A 15 -50.14 26.19 -56.38
N CYS A 16 -50.40 27.44 -55.99
CA CYS A 16 -50.00 27.96 -54.68
C CYS A 16 -50.64 27.16 -53.53
N VAL A 17 -51.93 26.84 -53.63
CA VAL A 17 -52.63 25.99 -52.65
C VAL A 17 -51.98 24.60 -52.58
N LEU A 18 -51.69 23.98 -53.72
CA LEU A 18 -51.01 22.68 -53.78
C LEU A 18 -49.63 22.73 -53.11
N VAL A 19 -48.84 23.77 -53.39
CA VAL A 19 -47.51 23.96 -52.77
C VAL A 19 -47.63 24.13 -51.25
N ILE A 20 -48.62 24.88 -50.76
CA ILE A 20 -48.86 25.04 -49.32
C ILE A 20 -49.22 23.69 -48.67
N ILE A 21 -50.12 22.93 -49.29
CA ILE A 21 -50.51 21.59 -48.81
C ILE A 21 -49.29 20.68 -48.78
N LEU A 22 -48.50 20.63 -49.86
CA LEU A 22 -47.33 19.76 -49.95
C LEU A 22 -46.23 20.18 -48.95
N ASN A 23 -46.05 21.47 -48.73
CA ASN A 23 -45.11 21.98 -47.73
C ASN A 23 -45.52 21.54 -46.32
N LEU A 24 -46.80 21.63 -45.98
CA LEU A 24 -47.32 21.26 -44.67
C LEU A 24 -47.33 19.73 -44.46
N PHE A 25 -47.76 18.95 -45.45
CA PHE A 25 -47.95 17.51 -45.34
C PHE A 25 -46.71 16.68 -45.65
N LEU A 26 -45.76 17.17 -46.45
CA LEU A 26 -44.63 16.35 -46.92
C LEU A 26 -43.27 16.95 -46.57
N TYR A 27 -42.99 18.19 -46.98
CA TYR A 27 -41.66 18.77 -46.77
C TYR A 27 -41.33 18.98 -45.29
N LYS A 28 -42.27 19.53 -44.52
CA LYS A 28 -42.08 19.76 -43.07
C LYS A 28 -41.87 18.45 -42.28
N PRO A 29 -42.70 17.40 -42.42
CA PRO A 29 -42.47 16.14 -41.71
C PRO A 29 -41.22 15.40 -42.18
N ILE A 30 -40.90 15.38 -43.49
CA ILE A 30 -39.66 14.75 -43.97
C ILE A 30 -38.43 15.43 -43.37
N ARG A 31 -38.41 16.77 -43.35
CA ARG A 31 -37.29 17.51 -42.77
C ARG A 31 -37.15 17.24 -41.27
N ARG A 32 -38.26 17.10 -40.56
CA ARG A 32 -38.27 16.73 -39.14
C ARG A 32 -37.67 15.34 -38.92
N VAL A 33 -38.13 14.33 -39.66
CA VAL A 33 -37.59 12.95 -39.54
C VAL A 33 -36.10 12.91 -39.87
N MET A 34 -35.64 13.66 -40.86
CA MET A 34 -34.21 13.76 -41.17
C MET A 34 -33.41 14.44 -40.06
N ALA A 35 -33.96 15.50 -39.44
CA ALA A 35 -33.33 16.15 -38.30
C ALA A 35 -33.29 15.23 -37.07
N ASP A 36 -34.39 14.56 -36.77
CA ASP A 36 -34.48 13.61 -35.65
C ASP A 36 -33.47 12.47 -35.82
N ARG A 37 -33.36 11.90 -37.03
CA ARG A 37 -32.34 10.86 -37.33
C ARG A 37 -30.92 11.37 -37.13
N ARG A 38 -30.61 12.58 -37.61
CA ARG A 38 -29.29 13.19 -37.42
C ARG A 38 -29.00 13.40 -35.93
N GLN A 39 -29.97 13.90 -35.17
CA GLN A 39 -29.83 14.14 -33.75
C GLN A 39 -29.59 12.83 -32.98
N VAL A 40 -30.32 11.76 -33.29
CA VAL A 40 -30.11 10.45 -32.64
C VAL A 40 -28.69 9.94 -32.91
N ILE A 41 -28.22 9.99 -34.16
CA ILE A 41 -26.87 9.54 -34.52
C ILE A 41 -25.80 10.38 -33.81
N GLU A 42 -25.94 11.70 -33.82
CA GLU A 42 -24.99 12.61 -33.18
C GLU A 42 -24.96 12.40 -31.66
N SER A 43 -26.13 12.26 -31.03
CA SER A 43 -26.22 11.99 -29.60
C SER A 43 -25.63 10.64 -29.20
N ALA A 44 -25.84 9.60 -30.01
CA ALA A 44 -25.26 8.28 -29.78
C ALA A 44 -23.73 8.34 -29.90
N ARG A 45 -23.21 9.06 -30.91
CA ARG A 45 -21.77 9.28 -31.08
C ARG A 45 -21.17 10.06 -29.91
N SER A 46 -21.77 11.18 -29.53
CA SER A 46 -21.33 11.98 -28.38
C SER A 46 -21.36 11.18 -27.08
N THR A 47 -22.38 10.34 -26.89
CA THR A 47 -22.46 9.45 -25.73
C THR A 47 -21.31 8.44 -25.75
N ALA A 48 -21.05 7.79 -26.89
CA ALA A 48 -19.94 6.86 -27.02
C ALA A 48 -18.59 7.52 -26.73
N ASP A 49 -18.33 8.71 -27.30
CA ASP A 49 -17.10 9.47 -27.06
C ASP A 49 -16.96 9.86 -25.58
N SER A 50 -18.07 10.23 -24.91
CA SER A 50 -18.07 10.57 -23.49
C SER A 50 -17.78 9.35 -22.59
N VAL A 51 -18.34 8.18 -22.92
CA VAL A 51 -18.11 6.93 -22.19
C VAL A 51 -16.67 6.48 -22.38
N ASP A 52 -16.13 6.55 -23.59
CA ASP A 52 -14.72 6.24 -23.86
C ASP A 52 -13.78 7.16 -23.06
N GLN A 53 -14.10 8.45 -22.97
CA GLN A 53 -13.33 9.38 -22.16
C GLN A 53 -13.43 9.07 -20.67
N GLU A 54 -14.62 8.80 -20.16
CA GLU A 54 -14.82 8.45 -18.76
C GLU A 54 -14.09 7.14 -18.39
N VAL A 55 -14.09 6.15 -19.29
CA VAL A 55 -13.34 4.90 -19.12
C VAL A 55 -11.84 5.19 -19.09
N ARG A 56 -11.31 5.99 -20.02
CA ARG A 56 -9.89 6.39 -20.02
C ARG A 56 -9.49 7.09 -18.72
N ASP A 57 -10.29 8.04 -18.26
CA ASP A 57 -10.03 8.78 -17.03
C ASP A 57 -10.09 7.88 -15.79
N LYS A 58 -11.07 6.96 -15.73
CA LYS A 58 -11.17 5.96 -14.66
C LYS A 58 -10.00 4.98 -14.66
N MET A 59 -9.55 4.54 -15.84
CA MET A 59 -8.38 3.66 -15.97
C MET A 59 -7.11 4.39 -15.51
N ALA A 60 -6.91 5.63 -15.94
CA ALA A 60 -5.76 6.44 -15.51
C ALA A 60 -5.75 6.65 -13.99
N LEU A 61 -6.92 6.94 -13.39
CA LEU A 61 -7.05 7.06 -11.94
C LEU A 61 -6.75 5.74 -11.21
N TYR A 62 -7.25 4.62 -11.74
CA TYR A 62 -7.01 3.29 -11.18
C TYR A 62 -5.52 2.92 -11.23
N GLU A 63 -4.88 3.13 -12.37
CA GLU A 63 -3.44 2.90 -12.54
C GLU A 63 -2.62 3.78 -11.61
N GLY A 64 -2.98 5.07 -11.48
CA GLY A 64 -2.34 5.99 -10.53
C GLY A 64 -2.45 5.51 -9.08
N ARG A 65 -3.65 5.13 -8.64
CA ARG A 65 -3.88 4.58 -7.29
C ARG A 65 -3.13 3.27 -7.06
N LEU A 66 -3.06 2.41 -8.08
CA LEU A 66 -2.32 1.16 -7.98
C LEU A 66 -0.81 1.40 -7.82
N GLN A 67 -0.25 2.37 -8.55
CA GLN A 67 1.15 2.74 -8.39
C GLN A 67 1.43 3.35 -7.01
N GLU A 68 0.56 4.24 -6.55
CA GLU A 68 0.66 4.85 -5.22
C GLU A 68 0.60 3.79 -4.10
N ALA A 69 -0.38 2.89 -4.17
CA ALA A 69 -0.51 1.80 -3.20
C ALA A 69 0.71 0.86 -3.20
N LYS A 70 1.29 0.57 -4.38
CA LYS A 70 2.54 -0.21 -4.48
C LYS A 70 3.71 0.53 -3.85
N ALA A 71 3.85 1.83 -4.12
CA ALA A 71 4.91 2.65 -3.55
C ALA A 71 4.80 2.71 -2.02
N GLU A 72 3.60 2.94 -1.49
CA GLU A 72 3.34 2.95 -0.05
C GLU A 72 3.63 1.58 0.59
N ALA A 73 3.20 0.48 -0.04
CA ALA A 73 3.48 -0.86 0.44
C ALA A 73 4.99 -1.15 0.48
N THR A 74 5.74 -0.74 -0.54
CA THR A 74 7.20 -0.87 -0.57
C THR A 74 7.85 -0.04 0.53
N LEU A 75 7.41 1.21 0.73
CA LEU A 75 7.93 2.07 1.81
C LEU A 75 7.68 1.46 3.19
N ARG A 76 6.44 1.03 3.48
CA ARG A 76 6.08 0.37 4.74
C ARG A 76 6.88 -0.90 4.97
N ARG A 77 7.08 -1.72 3.92
CA ARG A 77 7.90 -2.93 4.01
C ARG A 77 9.35 -2.62 4.34
N THR A 78 9.94 -1.63 3.67
CA THR A 78 11.33 -1.22 3.92
C THR A 78 11.49 -0.67 5.34
N GLU A 79 10.55 0.15 5.81
CA GLU A 79 10.55 0.68 7.16
C GLU A 79 10.41 -0.44 8.21
N ALA A 80 9.48 -1.38 8.01
CA ALA A 80 9.32 -2.54 8.89
C ALA A 80 10.58 -3.41 8.96
N ILE A 81 11.25 -3.65 7.82
CA ILE A 81 12.53 -4.39 7.79
C ILE A 81 13.61 -3.63 8.57
N ARG A 82 13.69 -2.31 8.37
CA ARG A 82 14.68 -1.47 9.07
C ARG A 82 14.45 -1.47 10.58
N GLN A 83 13.20 -1.36 11.03
CA GLN A 83 12.83 -1.42 12.43
C GLN A 83 13.15 -2.79 13.03
N ALA A 84 12.79 -3.87 12.32
CA ALA A 84 13.11 -5.23 12.76
C ALA A 84 14.62 -5.46 12.90
N GLN A 85 15.44 -4.97 11.95
CA GLN A 85 16.90 -5.07 12.03
C GLN A 85 17.48 -4.27 13.21
N ALA A 86 16.94 -3.08 13.48
CA ALA A 86 17.36 -2.26 14.61
C ALA A 86 17.01 -2.94 15.95
N GLU A 87 15.80 -3.51 16.05
CA GLU A 87 15.35 -4.25 17.22
C GLU A 87 16.15 -5.54 17.43
N GLU A 88 16.42 -6.31 16.37
CA GLU A 88 17.27 -7.49 16.41
C GLU A 88 18.68 -7.16 16.92
N THR A 89 19.27 -6.07 16.41
CA THR A 89 20.60 -5.61 16.85
C THR A 89 20.57 -5.21 18.33
N ALA A 90 19.57 -4.44 18.76
CA ALA A 90 19.43 -4.02 20.15
C ALA A 90 19.22 -5.22 21.10
N LEU A 91 18.43 -6.21 20.68
CA LEU A 91 18.19 -7.43 21.45
C LEU A 91 19.46 -8.26 21.58
N LEU A 92 20.19 -8.45 20.48
CA LEU A 92 21.48 -9.18 20.48
C LEU A 92 22.52 -8.49 21.35
N ASP A 93 22.61 -7.16 21.31
CA ASP A 93 23.54 -6.40 22.13
C ASP A 93 23.17 -6.47 23.61
N THR A 94 21.88 -6.42 23.95
CA THR A 94 21.40 -6.62 25.32
C THR A 94 21.75 -8.02 25.83
N ALA A 95 21.44 -9.06 25.05
CA ALA A 95 21.75 -10.45 25.40
C ALA A 95 23.27 -10.68 25.56
N ARG A 96 24.10 -10.05 24.71
CA ARG A 96 25.56 -10.08 24.84
C ARG A 96 26.04 -9.40 26.12
N SER A 97 25.47 -8.24 26.46
CA SER A 97 25.79 -7.51 27.68
C SER A 97 25.43 -8.31 28.93
N GLU A 98 24.24 -8.90 28.96
CA GLU A 98 23.79 -9.77 30.06
C GLU A 98 24.67 -11.01 30.20
N ALA A 99 25.02 -11.66 29.08
CA ALA A 99 25.92 -12.81 29.10
C ALA A 99 27.31 -12.43 29.62
N ALA A 100 27.85 -11.27 29.21
CA ALA A 100 29.12 -10.77 29.70
C ALA A 100 29.08 -10.45 31.19
N ALA A 101 28.01 -9.82 31.67
CA ALA A 101 27.80 -9.51 33.08
C ALA A 101 27.67 -10.80 33.93
N SER A 102 26.92 -11.79 33.44
CA SER A 102 26.79 -13.10 34.08
C SER A 102 28.13 -13.82 34.18
N LEU A 103 28.92 -13.84 33.09
CA LEU A 103 30.25 -14.45 33.09
C LEU A 103 31.21 -13.75 34.05
N ALA A 104 31.15 -12.41 34.14
CA ALA A 104 31.93 -11.64 35.11
C ALA A 104 31.55 -12.00 36.55
N GLY A 105 30.25 -12.12 36.86
CA GLY A 105 29.77 -12.54 38.18
C GLY A 105 30.18 -13.96 38.55
N ILE A 106 30.12 -14.90 37.61
CA ILE A 106 30.59 -16.28 37.82
C ILE A 106 32.09 -16.30 38.12
N ARG A 107 32.90 -15.55 37.35
CA ARG A 107 34.36 -15.46 37.60
C ARG A 107 34.69 -14.90 38.97
N ASP A 108 33.96 -13.88 39.41
CA ASP A 108 34.12 -13.27 40.73
C ASP A 108 33.74 -14.24 41.87
N ASN A 109 32.64 -15.00 41.70
CA ASN A 109 32.26 -16.07 42.63
C ASN A 109 33.33 -17.17 42.72
N VAL A 110 33.82 -17.65 41.58
CA VAL A 110 34.88 -18.69 41.54
C VAL A 110 36.16 -18.19 42.21
N ALA A 111 36.53 -16.92 42.01
CA ALA A 111 37.69 -16.32 42.67
C ALA A 111 37.52 -16.27 44.20
N ARG A 112 36.32 -15.88 44.68
CA ARG A 112 35.99 -15.90 46.11
C ARG A 112 36.03 -17.30 46.72
N GLU A 113 35.40 -18.28 46.07
CA GLU A 113 35.38 -19.67 46.53
C GLU A 113 36.79 -20.27 46.59
N SER A 114 37.62 -20.01 45.57
CA SER A 114 39.01 -20.46 45.54
C SER A 114 39.83 -19.85 46.69
N ALA A 115 39.65 -18.55 46.98
CA ALA A 115 40.29 -17.90 48.11
C ALA A 115 39.85 -18.48 49.47
N GLN A 116 38.54 -18.75 49.64
CA GLN A 116 38.02 -19.41 50.84
C GLN A 116 38.56 -20.84 51.01
N ALA A 117 38.54 -21.64 49.94
CA ALA A 117 39.07 -23.00 49.95
C ALA A 117 40.56 -23.02 50.33
N ARG A 118 41.33 -22.04 49.84
CA ARG A 118 42.76 -21.90 50.17
C ARG A 118 43.00 -21.59 51.64
N MET A 119 42.22 -20.67 52.23
CA MET A 119 42.29 -20.38 53.67
C MET A 119 41.91 -21.60 54.53
N LEU A 120 40.86 -22.35 54.14
CA LEU A 120 40.47 -23.58 54.83
C LEU A 120 41.58 -24.64 54.76
N LEU A 121 42.21 -24.79 53.60
CA LEU A 121 43.30 -25.75 53.41
C LEU A 121 44.53 -25.40 54.26
N GLU A 122 44.87 -24.11 54.39
CA GLU A 122 45.96 -23.66 55.28
C GLU A 122 45.65 -23.95 56.75
N GLN A 123 44.41 -23.72 57.21
CA GLN A 123 43.99 -24.07 58.57
C GLN A 123 44.06 -25.58 58.83
N HIS A 124 43.58 -26.39 57.88
CA HIS A 124 43.65 -27.85 57.98
C HIS A 124 45.10 -28.37 57.92
N ALA A 125 45.98 -27.74 57.15
CA ALA A 125 47.40 -28.10 57.08
C ALA A 125 48.11 -27.82 58.41
N LEU A 126 47.81 -26.70 59.07
CA LEU A 126 48.30 -26.39 60.41
C LEU A 126 47.80 -27.42 61.44
N ALA A 127 46.49 -27.68 61.47
CA ALA A 127 45.91 -28.68 62.37
C ALA A 127 46.51 -30.08 62.16
N LEU A 128 46.72 -30.50 60.90
CA LEU A 128 47.36 -31.77 60.59
C LEU A 128 48.85 -31.80 61.00
N SER A 129 49.55 -30.67 60.88
CA SER A 129 50.95 -30.56 61.31
C SER A 129 51.09 -30.70 62.83
N ASP A 130 50.17 -30.10 63.60
CA ASP A 130 50.09 -30.27 65.05
C ASP A 130 49.79 -31.74 65.41
N ASP A 131 48.82 -32.36 64.76
CA ASP A 131 48.42 -33.76 64.99
C ASP A 131 49.57 -34.75 64.67
N ILE A 132 50.37 -34.46 63.63
CA ILE A 132 51.60 -35.21 63.30
C ILE A 132 52.68 -34.99 64.37
N CYS A 133 52.91 -33.75 64.81
CA CYS A 133 53.88 -33.46 65.87
C CYS A 133 53.51 -34.19 67.17
N GLU A 134 52.24 -34.19 67.55
CA GLU A 134 51.74 -34.88 68.75
C GLU A 134 51.96 -36.40 68.66
N LYS A 135 51.66 -37.02 67.52
CA LYS A 135 51.91 -38.46 67.29
C LYS A 135 53.39 -38.84 67.28
N ILE A 136 54.27 -37.98 66.77
CA ILE A 136 55.72 -38.27 66.69
C ILE A 136 56.42 -38.01 68.04
N LEU A 137 56.04 -36.96 68.76
CA LEU A 137 56.65 -36.58 70.05
C LEU A 137 56.08 -37.34 71.24
N GLY A 138 54.97 -38.07 71.09
CA GLY A 138 54.42 -38.98 72.10
C GLY A 138 53.89 -38.28 73.37
N ARG A 139 53.66 -36.96 73.30
CA ARG A 139 53.17 -36.11 74.39
C ARG A 139 52.35 -34.97 73.78
N SER A 140 51.19 -34.69 74.36
CA SER A 140 50.36 -33.54 73.99
C SER A 140 51.05 -32.22 74.35
N LEU A 141 50.92 -31.22 73.47
CA LEU A 141 51.32 -29.84 73.72
C LEU A 141 50.14 -29.05 74.28
#